data_AF-A0A453H9B8-F1
#
_entry.id   AF-A0A453H9B8-F1
#
_cell.length_a   1.000
_cell.length_b   1.000
_cell.length_c   1.000
_cell.angle_alpha   90.00
_cell.angle_beta   90.00
_cell.angle_gamma   90.00
#
_symmetry.space_group_name_H-M   'P 1'
#
loop_
_entity.id
_entity.type
_entity.pdbx_description
1 polymer ?
#
loop_
_entity_poly.entity_id
_entity_poly.type
_entity_poly.pdbx_seq_one_letter_code
_entity_poly.pdbx_strand_id
1 'polypeptide(L)'
;YPERLSVAFLFNPPKVFEAFFKVIKVFLDPKSIQKVNFVYKDNEESMKTMYKHIDPEVLPVEFGGKNIVVYNHEDYSKLMTKDDIKTASFWAADGSHMP
;
A
#
# COMPACT_ATOMS: atom_id res chain seq x y z
N TYR A 1 -7.54 11.57 -8.25
CA TYR A 1 -7.42 11.87 -6.82
C TYR A 1 -6.00 12.34 -6.49
N PRO A 2 -5.77 13.66 -6.40
CA PRO A 2 -4.55 14.19 -5.80
C PRO A 2 -4.40 13.73 -4.34
N GLU A 3 -3.17 13.72 -3.84
CA GLU A 3 -2.79 13.67 -2.42
C GLU A 3 -3.18 12.45 -1.56
N ARG A 4 -4.04 11.53 -2.03
CA ARG A 4 -4.46 10.32 -1.26
C ARG A 4 -3.34 9.31 -0.98
N LEU A 5 -2.28 9.29 -1.78
CA LEU A 5 -1.13 8.40 -1.55
C LEU A 5 -0.21 9.03 -0.48
N SER A 6 -0.01 8.35 0.65
CA SER A 6 0.92 8.77 1.71
C SER A 6 2.33 8.26 1.48
N VAL A 7 2.48 6.97 1.23
CA VAL A 7 3.74 6.26 0.92
C VAL A 7 3.45 5.11 -0.06
N ALA A 8 4.42 4.78 -0.90
CA ALA A 8 4.40 3.62 -1.79
C ALA A 8 5.72 2.86 -1.67
N PHE A 9 5.64 1.56 -1.41
CA PHE A 9 6.80 0.67 -1.34
C PHE A 9 6.85 -0.22 -2.58
N LEU A 10 7.93 -0.13 -3.37
CA LEU A 10 8.24 -1.13 -4.38
C LEU A 10 9.10 -2.19 -3.69
N PHE A 11 8.49 -3.34 -3.37
CA PHE A 11 9.15 -4.44 -2.69
C PHE A 11 9.85 -5.39 -3.68
N ASN A 12 11.13 -5.63 -3.43
CA ASN A 12 12.07 -6.42 -4.23
C ASN A 12 11.98 -6.25 -5.77
N PRO A 13 11.93 -5.01 -6.31
CA PRO A 13 11.77 -4.80 -7.74
C PRO A 13 13.06 -5.13 -8.50
N PRO A 14 12.99 -5.74 -9.70
CA PRO A 14 14.17 -5.97 -10.54
C PRO A 14 14.94 -4.67 -10.80
N LYS A 15 16.29 -4.71 -10.80
CA LYS A 15 17.15 -3.51 -10.87
C LYS A 15 16.84 -2.56 -12.04
N VAL A 16 16.28 -3.06 -13.14
CA VAL A 16 15.80 -2.24 -14.28
C VAL A 16 14.72 -1.21 -13.89
N PHE A 17 13.91 -1.48 -12.86
CA PHE A 17 12.90 -0.53 -12.36
C PHE A 17 13.52 0.72 -11.74
N GLU A 18 14.73 0.64 -11.17
CA GLU A 18 15.45 1.79 -10.62
C GLU A 18 15.85 2.76 -11.75
N ALA A 19 16.36 2.21 -12.86
CA ALA A 19 16.68 2.96 -14.06
C ALA A 19 15.43 3.52 -14.76
N PHE A 20 14.37 2.72 -14.89
CA PHE A 20 13.09 3.15 -15.47
C PHE A 20 12.43 4.26 -14.65
N PHE A 21 12.44 4.15 -13.31
CA PHE A 21 11.89 5.17 -12.44
C PHE A 21 12.68 6.48 -12.53
N LYS A 22 14.01 6.46 -12.71
CA LYS A 22 14.80 7.68 -12.99
C LYS A 22 14.32 8.43 -14.23
N VAL A 23 13.86 7.73 -15.27
CA VAL A 23 13.27 8.36 -16.47
C VAL A 23 11.89 8.93 -16.16
N ILE A 24 11.03 8.18 -15.48
CA ILE A 24 9.67 8.64 -15.13
C ILE A 24 9.68 9.83 -14.16
N LYS A 25 10.69 9.94 -13.28
CA LYS A 25 10.86 11.07 -12.35
C LYS A 25 10.80 12.44 -13.04
N VAL A 26 11.21 12.55 -14.31
CA VAL A 26 11.14 13.81 -15.09
C VAL A 26 9.69 14.29 -15.29
N PHE A 27 8.71 13.39 -15.26
CA PHE A 27 7.29 13.67 -15.44
C PHE A 27 6.49 13.73 -14.11
N LEU A 28 7.15 13.50 -12.97
CA LEU A 28 6.51 13.46 -11.64
C LEU A 28 6.91 14.68 -10.82
N ASP A 29 5.94 15.27 -10.12
CA ASP A 29 6.22 16.32 -9.12
C ASP A 29 7.12 15.77 -7.99
N PRO A 30 8.07 16.58 -7.44
CA PRO A 30 8.95 16.16 -6.35
C PRO A 30 8.22 15.58 -5.12
N LYS A 31 7.00 16.03 -4.80
CA LYS A 31 6.18 15.47 -3.71
C LYS A 31 5.66 14.07 -4.02
N SER A 32 5.45 13.73 -5.29
CA SER A 32 5.05 12.38 -5.72
C SER A 32 6.25 11.43 -5.71
N ILE A 33 7.44 11.91 -6.10
CA ILE A 33 8.67 11.12 -6.10
C ILE A 33 9.09 10.71 -4.69
N GLN A 34 9.03 11.62 -3.72
CA GLN A 34 9.42 11.37 -2.31
C GLN A 34 8.58 10.30 -1.61
N LYS A 35 7.39 9.99 -2.13
CA LYS A 35 6.51 8.95 -1.57
C LYS A 35 6.94 7.54 -1.98
N VAL A 36 7.73 7.43 -3.06
CA VAL A 36 8.12 6.14 -3.66
C VAL A 36 9.44 5.66 -3.04
N ASN A 37 9.34 4.57 -2.30
CA ASN A 37 10.45 3.94 -1.58
C ASN A 37 10.74 2.57 -2.19
N PHE A 38 12.01 2.29 -2.48
CA PHE A 38 12.47 0.99 -2.97
C PHE A 38 12.91 0.16 -1.77
N VAL A 39 12.29 -1.01 -1.58
CA VAL A 39 12.54 -1.90 -0.44
C VAL A 39 13.06 -3.22 -0.97
N TYR A 40 14.21 -3.65 -0.48
CA TYR A 40 14.86 -4.90 -0.87
C TYR A 40 15.01 -5.78 0.36
N LYS A 41 14.53 -7.02 0.28
CA LYS A 41 14.55 -7.97 1.41
C LYS A 41 15.95 -8.20 1.97
N ASP A 42 16.95 -8.18 1.09
CA ASP A 42 18.36 -8.39 1.42
C ASP A 42 19.08 -7.10 1.91
N ASN A 43 18.39 -5.95 1.98
CA ASN A 43 18.94 -4.69 2.46
C ASN A 43 18.17 -4.20 3.71
N GLU A 44 18.81 -4.40 4.86
CA GLU A 44 18.28 -4.06 6.19
C GLU A 44 17.88 -2.58 6.34
N GLU A 45 18.59 -1.64 5.71
CA GLU A 45 18.27 -0.20 5.76
C GLU A 45 16.95 0.11 5.03
N SER A 46 16.74 -0.54 3.88
CA SER A 46 15.50 -0.40 3.12
C SER A 46 14.31 -1.06 3.84
N MET A 47 14.55 -2.19 4.52
CA MET A 47 13.56 -2.86 5.37
C MET A 47 13.19 -2.02 6.60
N LYS A 48 14.17 -1.39 7.27
CA LYS A 48 13.93 -0.42 8.36
C LYS A 48 13.03 0.73 7.93
N THR A 49 13.18 1.21 6.69
CA THR A 49 12.28 2.24 6.14
C THR A 49 10.84 1.73 6.06
N MET A 50 10.61 0.49 5.62
CA MET A 50 9.27 -0.11 5.61
C MET A 50 8.71 -0.30 7.03
N TYR A 51 9.51 -0.83 7.98
CA TYR A 51 9.09 -1.04 9.37
C TYR A 51 8.74 0.25 10.12
N LYS A 52 9.33 1.39 9.72
CA LYS A 52 8.96 2.72 10.26
C LYS A 52 7.53 3.13 9.90
N HIS A 53 6.97 2.59 8.82
CA HIS A 53 5.63 2.91 8.32
C HIS A 53 4.60 1.79 8.54
N ILE A 54 5.03 0.53 8.64
CA ILE A 54 4.18 -0.65 8.83
C ILE A 54 4.79 -1.51 9.92
N ASP A 55 4.03 -1.79 10.98
CA ASP A 55 4.52 -2.58 12.10
C ASP A 55 4.86 -4.04 11.66
N PRO A 56 6.04 -4.58 12.03
CA PRO A 56 6.45 -5.91 11.62
C PRO A 56 5.54 -7.04 12.13
N GLU A 57 4.75 -6.83 13.19
CA GLU A 57 3.78 -7.81 13.69
C GLU A 57 2.52 -7.93 12.78
N VAL A 58 2.19 -6.87 12.02
CA VAL A 58 1.06 -6.90 11.05
C VAL A 58 1.51 -7.13 9.61
N LEU A 59 2.79 -6.91 9.30
CA LEU A 59 3.36 -7.14 7.98
C LEU A 59 3.49 -8.66 7.69
N PRO A 60 3.04 -9.17 6.52
CA PRO A 60 3.17 -10.58 6.18
C PRO A 60 4.63 -11.05 6.05
N VAL A 61 4.89 -12.31 6.39
CA VAL A 61 6.23 -12.96 6.28
C VAL A 61 6.83 -12.93 4.86
N GLU A 62 6.00 -12.91 3.83
CA GLU A 62 6.43 -12.80 2.42
C GLU A 62 7.19 -11.49 2.18
N PHE A 63 6.67 -10.40 2.75
CA PHE A 63 7.27 -9.06 2.75
C PHE A 63 8.34 -8.88 3.85
N GLY A 64 8.74 -9.95 4.55
CA GLY A 64 9.75 -9.89 5.60
C GLY A 64 9.23 -9.46 6.98
N GLY A 65 7.92 -9.38 7.18
CA GLY A 65 7.34 -9.22 8.52
C GLY A 65 7.26 -10.54 9.30
N LYS A 66 6.46 -10.55 10.37
CA LYS A 66 6.23 -11.73 11.22
C LYS A 66 4.83 -12.33 11.06
N ASN A 67 3.91 -11.65 10.38
CA ASN A 67 2.53 -12.09 10.30
C ASN A 67 2.37 -13.26 9.33
N ILE A 68 1.89 -14.41 9.84
CA ILE A 68 1.60 -15.60 9.02
C ILE A 68 0.14 -15.50 8.56
N VAL A 69 -0.13 -14.61 7.60
CA VAL A 69 -1.45 -14.50 6.96
C VAL A 69 -1.63 -15.70 6.02
N VAL A 70 -2.32 -16.73 6.46
CA VAL A 70 -2.83 -17.77 5.55
C VAL A 70 -4.08 -17.21 4.87
N TYR A 71 -4.03 -17.02 3.55
CA TYR A 71 -5.18 -16.55 2.79
C TYR A 71 -6.35 -17.55 2.87
N ASN A 72 -7.44 -17.14 3.53
CA ASN A 72 -8.72 -17.85 3.47
C ASN A 72 -9.71 -17.08 2.60
N HIS A 73 -10.07 -17.67 1.46
CA HIS A 73 -11.03 -17.10 0.51
C HIS A 73 -12.40 -16.85 1.12
N GLU A 74 -12.90 -17.75 1.99
CA GLU A 74 -14.21 -17.55 2.62
C GLU A 74 -14.23 -16.33 3.55
N ASP A 75 -13.22 -16.19 4.40
CA ASP A 75 -13.17 -15.08 5.37
C ASP A 75 -12.92 -13.76 4.65
N TYR A 76 -12.08 -13.75 3.61
CA TYR A 76 -11.89 -12.59 2.74
C TYR A 76 -13.20 -12.17 2.04
N SER A 77 -13.95 -13.12 1.48
CA SER A 77 -15.24 -12.84 0.84
C SER A 77 -16.28 -12.28 1.84
N LYS A 78 -16.38 -12.87 3.04
CA LYS A 78 -17.23 -12.37 4.13
C LYS A 78 -16.84 -10.95 4.58
N LEU A 79 -15.55 -10.60 4.56
CA LEU A 79 -15.06 -9.26 4.85
C LEU A 79 -15.41 -8.26 3.74
N MET A 80 -15.19 -8.62 2.47
CA MET A 80 -15.55 -7.78 1.33
C MET A 80 -17.06 -7.47 1.30
N THR A 81 -17.93 -8.47 1.45
CA THR A 81 -19.39 -8.24 1.49
C THR A 81 -19.80 -7.32 2.65
N LYS A 82 -19.14 -7.41 3.82
CA LYS A 82 -19.41 -6.50 4.94
C LYS A 82 -18.96 -5.06 4.64
N ASP A 83 -17.82 -4.89 3.99
CA ASP A 83 -17.30 -3.56 3.66
C ASP A 83 -18.10 -2.91 2.52
N ASP A 84 -18.56 -3.70 1.54
CA ASP A 84 -19.52 -3.27 0.51
C ASP A 84 -20.84 -2.77 1.15
N ILE A 85 -21.43 -3.54 2.07
CA ILE A 85 -22.66 -3.15 2.78
C ILE A 85 -22.45 -1.87 3.59
N LYS A 86 -21.34 -1.77 4.33
CA LYS A 86 -20.99 -0.59 5.12
C LYS A 86 -20.79 0.65 4.25
N THR A 87 -20.06 0.48 3.14
CA THR A 87 -19.79 1.54 2.17
C THR A 87 -21.08 1.99 1.50
N ALA A 88 -21.91 1.07 1.00
CA ALA A 88 -23.23 1.39 0.45
C ALA A 88 -24.13 2.11 1.46
N SER A 89 -24.12 1.71 2.74
CA SER A 89 -24.86 2.39 3.81
C SER A 89 -24.35 3.81 4.07
N PHE A 90 -23.04 4.03 4.00
CA PHE A 90 -22.43 5.36 4.12
C PHE A 90 -22.85 6.28 2.95
N TRP A 91 -22.76 5.81 1.70
CA TRP A 91 -23.20 6.59 0.53
C TRP A 91 -24.71 6.84 0.52
N ALA A 92 -25.53 5.90 1.00
CA ALA A 92 -26.98 6.09 1.14
C ALA A 92 -27.34 7.12 2.21
N ALA A 93 -26.55 7.23 3.29
CA ALA A 93 -26.71 8.27 4.30
C ALA A 93 -26.24 9.65 3.78
N ASP A 94 -25.09 9.72 3.12
CA ASP A 94 -24.51 10.96 2.56
C ASP A 94 -25.40 11.54 1.43
N GLY A 95 -25.94 10.67 0.58
CA GLY A 95 -26.90 11.04 -0.48
C GLY A 95 -28.25 11.58 0.02
N SER A 96 -28.51 11.59 1.32
CA SER A 96 -29.69 12.21 1.93
C SER A 96 -29.49 13.68 2.33
N HIS A 97 -28.34 14.29 1.99
CA HIS A 97 -27.99 15.67 2.33
C HIS A 97 -27.65 16.56 1.11
N MET A 98 -28.52 16.56 0.10
CA MET A 98 -28.64 17.68 -0.84
C MET A 98 -30.11 18.12 -0.97
N PRO A 99 -30.41 19.43 -0.90
CA PRO A 99 -31.61 20.02 -1.49
C PRO A 99 -31.52 20.13 -3.03
#